data_AF-A0A3N5JPZ5-F1
#
_entry.id   AF-A0A3N5JPZ5-F1
#
_cell.length_a   1.000
_cell.length_b   1.000
_cell.length_c   1.000
_cell.angle_alpha   90.00
_cell.angle_beta   90.00
_cell.angle_gamma   90.00
#
_symmetry.space_group_name_H-M   'P 1'
#
loop_
_entity.id
_entity.type
_entity.pdbx_description
1 polymer ?
#
loop_
_entity_poly.entity_id
_entity_poly.type
_entity_poly.pdbx_seq_one_letter_code
_entity_poly.pdbx_strand_id
1 'polypeptide(L)'
;MENIVEYTNDAPAMNDYPRRIVSPLTPSACCVANMTQVGHSAIDATWRFYYKRCAVCGYTVRCFYAPSLTAMFEAGRQVRLALAEMNLGTNGRKRRTRAEIAAERAAAERWPVRKDDQAQPIRPLRHPRMAGSTA
;
A
#
# COMPACT_ATOMS: atom_id res chain seq x y z
N MET A 1 -2.08 20.66 -6.22
CA MET A 1 -2.58 21.83 -5.46
C MET A 1 -1.41 22.46 -4.75
N GLU A 2 -1.25 23.78 -4.84
CA GLU A 2 -0.16 24.50 -4.17
C GLU A 2 -0.25 24.37 -2.64
N ASN A 3 0.90 24.32 -1.98
CA ASN A 3 0.96 24.22 -0.53
C ASN A 3 0.66 25.58 0.09
N ILE A 4 -0.45 25.64 0.84
CA ILE A 4 -0.87 26.86 1.55
C ILE A 4 -0.16 27.02 2.89
N VAL A 5 0.65 26.03 3.31
CA VAL A 5 1.40 26.06 4.56
C VAL A 5 2.74 26.74 4.33
N GLU A 6 2.94 27.84 5.04
CA GLU A 6 4.20 28.55 5.14
C GLU A 6 4.88 28.18 6.45
N TYR A 7 6.09 27.64 6.33
CA TYR A 7 6.89 27.23 7.48
C TYR A 7 7.84 28.34 7.88
N THR A 8 7.59 28.97 9.03
CA THR A 8 8.44 30.01 9.59
C THR A 8 8.33 30.02 11.10
N ASN A 9 9.42 30.41 11.76
CA ASN A 9 9.45 30.70 13.20
C ASN A 9 9.42 32.21 13.49
N ASP A 10 9.46 33.05 12.46
CA ASP A 10 9.53 34.52 12.57
C ASP A 10 8.16 35.15 12.82
N ALA A 11 7.08 34.38 12.65
CA ALA A 11 5.71 34.80 12.85
C ALA A 11 4.95 33.79 13.73
N PRO A 12 3.94 34.26 14.50
CA PRO A 12 3.10 33.36 15.29
C PRO A 12 2.31 32.42 14.38
N ALA A 13 2.10 31.19 14.85
CA ALA A 13 1.34 30.20 14.12
C ALA A 13 -0.10 30.69 13.89
N MET A 14 -0.53 30.73 12.63
CA MET A 14 -1.84 31.26 12.22
C MET A 14 -2.56 30.27 11.30
N ASN A 15 -3.89 30.21 11.40
CA ASN A 15 -4.73 29.39 10.53
C ASN A 15 -5.76 30.25 9.81
N ASP A 16 -5.51 30.58 8.54
CA ASP A 16 -6.42 31.28 7.63
C ASP A 16 -6.84 30.34 6.48
N TYR A 17 -7.07 29.06 6.80
CA TYR A 17 -7.57 28.08 5.85
C TYR A 17 -8.90 28.57 5.22
N PRO A 18 -9.08 28.48 3.89
CA PRO A 18 -8.26 27.74 2.92
C PRO A 18 -7.14 28.54 2.24
N ARG A 19 -6.90 29.80 2.63
CA ARG A 19 -5.98 30.70 1.91
C ARG A 19 -4.53 30.49 2.28
N ARG A 20 -4.23 30.45 3.59
CA ARG A 20 -2.86 30.38 4.11
C ARG A 20 -2.84 29.78 5.51
N ILE A 21 -1.79 29.04 5.83
CA ILE A 21 -1.52 28.55 7.18
C ILE A 21 -0.06 28.87 7.51
N VAL A 22 0.19 29.61 8.59
CA VAL A 22 1.54 29.83 9.11
C VAL A 22 1.80 28.78 10.17
N SER A 23 2.90 28.06 10.01
CA SER A 23 3.27 26.93 10.86
C SER A 23 4.72 27.01 11.33
N PRO A 24 5.01 26.63 12.59
CA PRO A 24 6.39 26.43 13.04
C PRO A 24 7.14 25.45 12.13
N LEU A 25 8.45 25.65 11.97
CA LEU A 25 9.31 24.80 11.14
C LEU A 25 9.40 23.36 11.66
N THR A 26 9.34 23.18 12.98
CA THR A 26 9.55 21.87 13.62
C THR A 26 8.37 21.48 14.52
N PRO A 27 8.05 20.18 14.61
CA PRO A 27 7.07 19.69 15.56
C PRO A 27 7.61 19.80 16.99
N SER A 28 6.69 19.95 17.95
CA SER A 28 6.99 19.88 19.39
C SER A 28 6.37 18.63 20.02
N ALA A 29 6.71 18.35 21.28
CA ALA A 29 6.20 17.19 22.00
C ALA A 29 4.65 17.12 22.05
N CYS A 30 3.96 18.28 22.08
CA CYS A 30 2.51 18.30 22.11
C CYS A 30 1.85 17.81 20.80
N CYS A 31 2.58 17.79 19.67
CA CYS A 31 2.03 17.37 18.38
C CYS A 31 1.58 15.90 18.36
N VAL A 32 2.15 15.03 19.20
CA VAL A 32 1.83 13.60 19.16
C VAL A 32 0.34 13.35 19.45
N ALA A 33 -0.24 14.10 20.39
CA ALA A 33 -1.63 13.91 20.83
C ALA A 33 -2.62 14.95 20.29
N ASN A 34 -2.13 16.12 19.86
CA ASN A 34 -3.00 17.29 19.64
C ASN A 34 -3.22 17.64 18.16
N MET A 35 -2.86 16.74 17.23
CA MET A 35 -3.01 16.98 15.79
C MET A 35 -4.44 16.72 15.33
N THR A 36 -5.14 17.77 14.93
CA THR A 36 -6.52 17.73 14.45
C THR A 36 -6.59 18.04 12.96
N GLN A 37 -7.61 17.51 12.27
CA GLN A 37 -7.85 17.82 10.87
C GLN A 37 -8.31 19.28 10.72
N VAL A 38 -7.77 19.97 9.70
CA VAL A 38 -8.18 21.31 9.29
C VAL A 38 -8.80 21.23 7.91
N GLY A 39 -10.04 21.72 7.81
CA GLY A 39 -10.75 21.83 6.55
C GLY A 39 -11.15 20.48 5.91
N HIS A 40 -11.37 20.53 4.60
CA HIS A 40 -11.81 19.38 3.82
C HIS A 40 -10.64 18.67 3.14
N SER A 41 -10.86 17.41 2.76
CA SER A 41 -9.90 16.68 1.94
C SER A 41 -9.76 17.32 0.56
N ALA A 42 -8.54 17.44 0.09
CA ALA A 42 -8.18 17.89 -1.24
C ALA A 42 -7.39 16.79 -1.98
N ILE A 43 -7.13 17.03 -3.26
CA ILE A 43 -6.32 16.14 -4.10
C ILE A 43 -5.05 16.88 -4.53
N ASP A 44 -3.90 16.26 -4.31
CA ASP A 44 -2.63 16.71 -4.86
C ASP A 44 -2.05 15.60 -5.73
N ALA A 45 -1.87 15.89 -7.01
CA ALA A 45 -1.60 14.90 -8.04
C ALA A 45 -2.55 13.69 -7.94
N THR A 46 -2.01 12.52 -7.60
CA THR A 46 -2.73 11.26 -7.49
C THR A 46 -3.14 10.90 -6.06
N TRP A 47 -2.94 11.79 -5.08
CA TRP A 47 -3.21 11.50 -3.67
C TRP A 47 -4.26 12.42 -3.06
N ARG A 48 -5.14 11.83 -2.24
CA ARG A 48 -6.04 12.53 -1.34
C ARG A 48 -5.28 12.90 -0.07
N PHE A 49 -5.44 14.13 0.36
CA PHE A 49 -4.84 14.64 1.58
C PHE A 49 -5.77 15.59 2.31
N TYR A 50 -5.49 15.84 3.58
CA TYR A 50 -6.04 16.96 4.35
C TYR A 50 -4.92 17.57 5.19
N TYR A 51 -5.11 18.78 5.68
CA TYR A 51 -4.15 19.38 6.62
C TYR A 51 -4.41 18.88 8.03
N LYS A 52 -3.36 18.54 8.77
CA LYS A 52 -3.42 18.32 10.22
C LYS A 52 -2.69 19.45 10.91
N ARG A 53 -3.28 20.02 11.96
CA ARG A 53 -2.69 21.09 12.77
C ARG A 53 -2.73 20.74 14.25
N CYS A 54 -1.64 21.00 14.95
CA CYS A 54 -1.58 20.87 16.40
C CYS A 54 -2.41 21.98 17.04
N ALA A 55 -3.40 21.62 17.86
CA ALA A 55 -4.24 22.58 18.57
C ALA A 55 -3.47 23.42 19.61
N VAL A 56 -2.27 22.99 20.02
CA VAL A 56 -1.45 23.64 21.05
C VAL A 56 -0.40 24.56 20.44
N CYS A 57 0.47 24.05 19.57
CA CYS A 57 1.60 24.84 19.00
C CYS A 57 1.37 25.32 17.57
N GLY A 58 0.29 24.90 16.90
CA GLY A 58 0.00 25.29 15.52
C GLY A 58 0.88 24.63 14.43
N TYR A 59 1.74 23.67 14.78
CA TYR A 59 2.46 22.85 13.80
C TYR A 59 1.49 22.16 12.84
N THR A 60 1.73 22.27 11.54
CA THR A 60 0.79 21.88 10.47
C THR A 60 1.50 21.04 9.42
N VAL A 61 0.87 19.94 8.99
CA VAL A 61 1.37 19.08 7.91
C VAL A 61 0.25 18.66 6.97
N ARG A 62 0.61 18.28 5.75
CA ARG A 62 -0.29 17.52 4.87
C ARG A 62 -0.28 16.05 5.28
N CYS A 63 -1.47 15.48 5.48
CA CYS A 63 -1.65 14.06 5.74
C CYS A 63 -2.24 13.40 4.49
N PHE A 64 -1.37 12.74 3.72
CA PHE A 64 -1.76 11.92 2.57
C PHE A 64 -2.26 10.56 3.06
N TYR A 65 -3.47 10.17 2.67
CA TYR A 65 -4.14 9.01 3.28
C TYR A 65 -4.70 7.99 2.29
N ALA A 66 -4.90 8.37 1.02
CA ALA A 66 -5.38 7.45 -0.01
C ALA A 66 -5.03 7.96 -1.42
N PRO A 67 -4.89 7.08 -2.42
CA PRO A 67 -4.91 7.50 -3.83
C PRO A 67 -6.25 8.14 -4.21
N SER A 68 -6.24 8.99 -5.23
CA SER A 68 -7.47 9.53 -5.83
C SER A 68 -8.18 8.45 -6.65
N LEU A 69 -9.50 8.59 -6.82
CA LEU A 69 -10.26 7.65 -7.65
C LEU A 69 -9.75 7.64 -9.10
N THR A 70 -9.38 8.81 -9.61
CA THR A 70 -8.76 8.96 -10.93
C THR A 70 -7.46 8.16 -11.03
N ALA A 71 -6.60 8.24 -10.00
CA ALA A 71 -5.35 7.46 -9.94
C ALA A 71 -5.62 5.95 -9.97
N MET A 72 -6.61 5.49 -9.19
CA MET A 72 -6.97 4.08 -9.14
C MET A 72 -7.52 3.57 -10.48
N PHE A 73 -8.36 4.37 -11.16
CA PHE A 73 -8.89 4.00 -12.47
C PHE A 73 -7.82 3.98 -13.55
N GLU A 74 -6.88 4.92 -13.51
CA GLU A 74 -5.77 4.97 -14.45
C GLU A 74 -4.85 3.75 -14.26
N ALA A 75 -4.49 3.43 -13.02
CA ALA A 75 -3.73 2.21 -12.72
C ALA A 75 -4.48 0.94 -13.19
N GLY A 76 -5.79 0.85 -12.93
CA GLY A 76 -6.61 -0.26 -13.40
C GLY A 76 -6.67 -0.36 -14.93
N ARG A 77 -6.68 0.78 -15.64
CA ARG A 77 -6.59 0.82 -17.10
C ARG A 77 -5.24 0.31 -17.59
N GLN A 78 -4.13 0.73 -16.97
CA GLN A 78 -2.79 0.27 -17.34
C GLN A 78 -2.63 -1.24 -17.15
N VAL A 79 -3.09 -1.78 -16.02
CA VAL A 79 -3.09 -3.23 -15.76
C VAL A 79 -3.88 -3.98 -16.85
N ARG A 80 -5.06 -3.47 -17.21
CA ARG A 80 -5.89 -4.08 -18.26
C ARG A 80 -5.18 -4.09 -19.62
N LEU A 81 -4.52 -2.99 -19.98
CA LEU A 81 -3.77 -2.89 -21.23
C LEU A 81 -2.58 -3.84 -21.25
N ALA A 82 -1.79 -3.89 -20.18
CA ALA A 82 -0.68 -4.82 -20.05
C ALA A 82 -1.13 -6.29 -20.13
N LEU A 83 -2.25 -6.64 -19.48
CA LEU A 83 -2.85 -7.98 -19.61
C LEU A 83 -3.34 -8.26 -21.04
N ALA A 84 -3.90 -7.27 -21.72
CA ALA A 84 -4.28 -7.42 -23.12
C ALA A 84 -3.05 -7.67 -24.00
N GLU A 85 -1.97 -6.91 -23.85
CA GLU A 85 -0.71 -7.13 -24.58
C GLU A 85 -0.14 -8.54 -24.32
N MET A 86 -0.11 -8.96 -23.06
CA MET A 86 0.33 -10.32 -22.69
C MET A 86 -0.56 -11.41 -23.31
N ASN A 87 -1.88 -11.23 -23.32
CA ASN A 87 -2.83 -12.19 -23.91
C ASN A 87 -2.87 -12.15 -25.45
N LEU A 88 -2.47 -11.04 -26.05
CA LEU A 88 -2.40 -10.88 -27.51
C LEU A 88 -1.14 -11.50 -28.11
N GLY A 89 -0.14 -11.86 -27.30
CA GLY A 89 1.10 -12.48 -27.81
C GLY A 89 1.92 -11.52 -28.66
N THR A 90 1.97 -10.24 -28.29
CA THR A 90 2.75 -9.21 -29.01
C THR A 90 4.26 -9.35 -28.82
N ASN A 91 4.70 -10.08 -27.79
CA ASN A 91 6.02 -10.71 -27.82
C ASN A 91 5.90 -11.91 -28.75
N GLY A 92 6.76 -12.06 -29.77
CA GLY A 92 6.69 -13.04 -30.88
C GLY A 92 6.56 -14.54 -30.56
N ARG A 93 6.09 -14.93 -29.38
CA ARG A 93 5.50 -16.23 -29.09
C ARG A 93 4.16 -16.35 -29.81
N LYS A 94 4.15 -17.21 -30.83
CA LYS A 94 2.96 -17.79 -31.49
C LYS A 94 1.78 -17.90 -30.51
N ARG A 95 0.65 -17.30 -30.88
CA ARG A 95 -0.65 -17.56 -30.23
C ARG A 95 -0.85 -19.07 -30.22
N ARG A 96 -0.84 -19.71 -29.04
CA ARG A 96 -0.91 -21.17 -28.94
C ARG A 96 -2.18 -21.66 -29.60
N THR A 97 -2.06 -22.66 -30.46
CA THR A 97 -3.22 -23.25 -31.11
C THR A 97 -3.99 -24.12 -30.13
N ARG A 98 -5.29 -24.31 -30.39
CA ARG A 98 -6.14 -25.19 -29.57
C ARG A 98 -5.58 -26.62 -29.50
N ALA A 99 -4.85 -27.05 -30.54
CA ALA A 99 -4.17 -28.34 -30.61
C ALA A 99 -2.94 -28.41 -29.69
N GLU A 100 -2.12 -27.35 -29.62
CA GLU A 100 -0.97 -27.27 -28.71
C GLU A 100 -1.44 -27.33 -27.24
N ILE A 101 -2.51 -26.60 -26.91
CA ILE A 101 -3.13 -26.63 -25.57
C ILE A 101 -3.66 -28.03 -25.24
N ALA A 102 -4.28 -28.72 -26.20
CA ALA A 102 -4.80 -30.07 -26.00
C ALA A 102 -3.67 -31.10 -25.79
N ALA A 103 -2.58 -30.99 -26.55
CA ALA A 103 -1.42 -31.87 -26.42
C ALA A 103 -0.70 -31.69 -25.07
N GLU A 104 -0.56 -30.46 -24.59
CA GLU A 104 0.03 -30.15 -23.29
C GLU A 104 -0.84 -30.68 -22.13
N ARG A 105 -2.17 -30.54 -22.21
CA ARG A 105 -3.11 -31.15 -21.27
C ARG A 105 -2.99 -32.67 -21.26
N ALA A 106 -2.95 -33.30 -22.43
CA ALA A 106 -2.79 -34.75 -22.54
C ALA A 106 -1.43 -35.25 -22.02
N ALA A 107 -0.36 -34.45 -22.16
CA ALA A 107 0.95 -34.76 -21.61
C ALA A 107 0.99 -34.60 -20.08
N ALA A 108 0.32 -33.59 -19.53
CA ALA A 108 0.19 -33.39 -18.09
C ALA A 108 -0.67 -34.49 -17.43
N GLU A 109 -1.76 -34.91 -18.07
CA GLU A 109 -2.59 -36.05 -17.64
C GLU A 109 -1.83 -37.39 -17.71
N ARG A 110 -0.77 -37.47 -18.53
CA ARG A 110 0.10 -38.65 -18.67
C ARG A 110 1.19 -38.72 -17.58
N TRP A 111 1.36 -37.69 -16.76
CA TRP A 111 2.23 -37.76 -15.59
C TRP A 111 1.56 -38.64 -14.54
N PRO A 112 2.12 -39.80 -14.15
CA PRO A 112 1.55 -40.59 -13.09
C PRO A 112 1.69 -39.76 -11.81
N VAL A 113 0.56 -39.36 -11.22
CA VAL A 113 0.54 -38.95 -9.81
C VAL A 113 1.26 -40.08 -9.07
N ARG A 114 2.46 -39.81 -8.56
CA ARG A 114 3.09 -40.70 -7.59
C ARG A 114 2.11 -40.77 -6.43
N LYS A 115 1.33 -41.85 -6.38
CA LYS A 115 0.67 -42.29 -5.17
C LYS A 115 1.78 -42.71 -4.24
N ASP A 116 2.35 -41.76 -3.52
CA ASP A 116 3.04 -42.07 -2.28
C ASP A 116 1.94 -42.42 -1.26
N ASP A 117 1.38 -43.63 -1.43
CA ASP A 117 0.62 -44.34 -0.40
C ASP A 117 1.62 -44.81 0.66
N GLN A 118 2.22 -43.88 1.41
CA GLN A 118 2.82 -44.14 2.72
C GLN A 118 2.49 -42.97 3.63
N ALA A 119 1.45 -43.17 4.45
CA ALA A 119 1.18 -42.39 5.63
C ALA A 119 2.48 -42.20 6.42
N GLN A 120 3.02 -40.98 6.44
CA GLN A 120 4.04 -40.64 7.41
C GLN A 120 3.39 -40.71 8.80
N PRO A 121 3.91 -41.52 9.74
CA PRO A 121 3.41 -41.47 11.11
C PRO A 121 3.74 -40.08 11.66
N ILE A 122 2.71 -39.38 12.12
CA ILE A 122 2.82 -38.08 12.78
C ILE A 122 3.82 -38.26 13.94
N ARG A 123 5.02 -37.70 13.79
CA ARG A 123 6.00 -37.64 14.89
C ARG A 123 5.41 -36.72 15.96
N PRO A 124 5.17 -37.19 17.20
CA PRO A 124 4.71 -36.29 18.24
C PRO A 124 5.80 -35.26 18.53
N LEU A 125 5.40 -34.00 18.58
CA LEU A 125 6.25 -32.88 18.99
C LEU A 125 6.79 -33.18 20.39
N ARG A 126 8.12 -33.32 20.51
CA ARG A 126 8.78 -33.37 21.82
C ARG A 126 8.66 -32.01 22.47
N HIS A 127 7.89 -31.92 23.56
CA HIS A 127 7.91 -30.75 24.43
C HIS A 127 9.33 -30.56 25.00
N PRO A 128 9.85 -29.32 25.04
CA PRO A 128 11.11 -29.04 25.71
C PRO A 128 10.93 -29.24 27.23
N ARG A 129 11.80 -30.07 27.81
CA ARG A 129 11.95 -30.20 29.26
C ARG A 129 12.37 -28.84 29.82
N MET A 130 11.51 -28.24 30.65
CA MET A 130 11.92 -27.17 31.56
C MET A 130 12.95 -27.76 32.54
N ALA A 131 14.19 -27.31 32.44
CA ALA A 131 15.19 -27.57 33.47
C ALA A 131 14.81 -26.74 34.70
N GLY A 132 14.50 -27.44 35.80
CA GLY A 132 14.38 -26.82 37.11
C GLY A 132 15.74 -26.27 37.53
N SER A 133 15.75 -25.03 38.02
CA SER A 133 16.81 -24.51 38.87
C SER A 133 16.21 -24.32 40.26
N THR A 134 16.54 -25.23 41.15
CA THR A 134 16.37 -25.10 42.59
C THR A 134 17.65 -24.52 43.20
N ALA A 135 17.44 -23.65 44.20
CA ALA A 135 18.37 -23.10 45.19
C ALA A 135 19.32 -22.00 44.71
#